data_AF-A0A958UX35-F1
#
_entry.id   AF-A0A958UX35-F1
#
_cell.length_a   1.000
_cell.length_b   1.000
_cell.length_c   1.000
_cell.angle_alpha   90.00
_cell.angle_beta   90.00
_cell.angle_gamma   90.00
#
_symmetry.space_group_name_H-M   'P 1'
#
loop_
_entity.id
_entity.type
_entity.pdbx_description
1 polymer ?
#
loop_
_entity_poly.entity_id
_entity_poly.type
_entity_poly.pdbx_seq_one_letter_code
_entity_poly.pdbx_strand_id
1 'polypeptide(L)'
;QLLWKEQRITLKYSFHQTHYAVQNPDKLGDGWTEEFLKDYNGQTYWLSVNLHSFFKESEVPKWLNVAFGYGAEGMLTGENESVNNNLITQDRRRQFYFSLDVDLSRIQTKSHFLKTIFSIFNVLKVPFPTVEFTEKNGFRFHGIYF
;
A
#
# COMPACT_ATOMS: atom_id res chain seq x y z
N GLN A 1 1.44 -8.74 19.17
CA GLN A 1 2.16 -9.79 19.92
C GLN A 1 1.62 -10.00 21.33
N LEU A 2 1.13 -8.97 22.03
CA LEU A 2 0.71 -9.09 23.45
C LEU A 2 -0.53 -9.98 23.69
N LEU A 3 -1.48 -10.04 22.75
CA LEU A 3 -2.70 -10.87 22.90
C LEU A 3 -2.49 -12.33 22.42
N TRP A 4 -1.75 -12.53 21.32
CA TRP A 4 -1.63 -13.83 20.64
C TRP A 4 -0.25 -14.48 20.73
N LYS A 5 0.73 -13.84 21.37
CA LYS A 5 2.16 -14.23 21.38
C LYS A 5 2.80 -14.38 20.00
N GLU A 6 2.10 -13.94 18.94
CA GLU A 6 2.55 -13.93 17.55
C GLU A 6 2.03 -12.67 16.84
N GLN A 7 2.58 -12.34 15.67
CA GLN A 7 2.10 -11.26 14.81
C GLN A 7 1.15 -11.83 13.75
N ARG A 8 -0.11 -11.40 13.78
CA ARG A 8 -1.16 -11.86 12.87
C ARG A 8 -1.60 -10.82 11.84
N ILE A 9 -1.30 -9.55 12.11
CA ILE A 9 -1.60 -8.41 11.25
C ILE A 9 -0.31 -7.60 11.12
N THR A 10 0.01 -7.20 9.90
CA THR A 10 1.22 -6.44 9.57
C THR A 10 0.83 -5.21 8.76
N LEU A 11 1.38 -4.06 9.14
CA LEU A 11 1.27 -2.85 8.32
C LEU A 11 2.26 -2.95 7.16
N LYS A 12 1.78 -2.73 5.94
CA LYS A 12 2.60 -2.69 4.73
C LYS A 12 2.37 -1.40 3.94
N TYR A 13 3.28 -1.15 3.02
CA TYR A 13 3.34 0.03 2.17
C TYR A 13 3.43 -0.36 0.69
N SER A 14 2.74 0.38 -0.17
CA SER A 14 2.95 0.35 -1.62
C SER A 14 2.94 1.77 -2.18
N PHE A 15 3.61 1.94 -3.32
CA PHE A 15 3.76 3.21 -4.01
C PHE A 15 3.69 3.01 -5.53
N HIS A 16 3.12 3.98 -6.21
CA HIS A 16 3.23 4.18 -7.65
C HIS A 16 3.35 5.67 -7.98
N GLN A 17 4.06 6.01 -9.05
CA GLN A 17 4.20 7.41 -9.45
C GLN A 17 2.86 7.94 -9.95
N THR A 18 2.52 9.16 -9.56
CA THR A 18 1.30 9.81 -10.00
C THR A 18 1.60 11.01 -10.88
N HIS A 19 0.61 11.42 -11.67
CA HIS A 19 0.67 12.66 -12.43
C HIS A 19 0.62 13.92 -11.54
N TYR A 20 0.41 13.78 -10.23
CA TYR A 20 0.39 14.91 -9.29
C TYR A 20 1.80 15.40 -8.95
N ALA A 21 2.78 14.50 -8.87
CA ALA A 21 4.16 14.85 -8.51
C ALA A 21 4.72 16.00 -9.34
N VAL A 22 4.61 15.90 -10.67
CA VAL A 22 5.08 16.92 -11.64
C VAL A 22 4.37 18.27 -11.49
N GLN A 23 3.14 18.29 -10.94
CA GLN A 23 2.40 19.53 -10.74
C GLN A 23 2.85 20.30 -9.51
N ASN A 24 3.43 19.62 -8.51
CA ASN A 24 3.98 20.25 -7.30
C ASN A 24 5.22 19.48 -6.80
N PRO A 25 6.34 19.48 -7.56
CA PRO A 25 7.50 18.64 -7.28
C PRO A 25 8.18 18.99 -5.96
N ASP A 26 8.12 20.26 -5.53
CA ASP A 26 8.64 20.68 -4.23
C ASP A 26 7.99 19.89 -3.08
N LYS A 27 6.67 19.64 -3.18
CA LYS A 27 5.87 19.01 -2.13
C LYS A 27 5.71 17.51 -2.32
N LEU A 28 5.55 17.07 -3.56
CA LEU A 28 5.23 15.69 -3.92
C LEU A 28 6.46 14.92 -4.40
N GLY A 29 7.58 15.60 -4.62
CA GLY A 29 8.86 15.02 -5.02
C GLY A 29 9.17 15.22 -6.50
N ASP A 30 10.46 15.35 -6.79
CA ASP A 30 11.00 15.35 -8.14
C ASP A 30 11.77 14.04 -8.39
N GLY A 31 11.15 13.15 -9.16
CA GLY A 31 11.71 11.85 -9.51
C GLY A 31 11.44 10.76 -8.47
N TRP A 32 11.72 9.52 -8.90
CA TRP A 32 11.21 8.31 -8.25
C TRP A 32 11.52 8.22 -6.75
N THR A 33 12.75 8.54 -6.33
CA THR A 33 13.17 8.41 -4.92
C THR A 33 12.45 9.40 -4.02
N GLU A 34 12.23 10.62 -4.49
CA GLU A 34 11.52 11.63 -3.72
C GLU A 34 10.03 11.31 -3.68
N GLU A 35 9.43 10.98 -4.82
CA GLU A 35 8.02 10.64 -4.93
C GLU A 35 7.66 9.42 -4.06
N PHE A 36 8.54 8.41 -4.00
CA PHE A 36 8.37 7.24 -3.14
C PHE A 36 8.16 7.63 -1.65
N LEU A 37 8.70 8.75 -1.21
CA LEU A 37 8.54 9.24 0.16
C LEU A 37 7.46 10.32 0.29
N LYS A 38 7.38 11.22 -0.70
CA LYS A 38 6.60 12.47 -0.61
C LYS A 38 5.23 12.38 -1.27
N ASP A 39 5.09 11.66 -2.38
CA ASP A 39 3.85 11.68 -3.17
C ASP A 39 2.79 10.78 -2.55
N TYR A 40 2.15 11.30 -1.50
CA TYR A 40 1.06 10.63 -0.79
C TYR A 40 -0.15 10.30 -1.67
N ASN A 41 -0.26 10.85 -2.89
CA ASN A 41 -1.31 10.48 -3.84
C ASN A 41 -1.12 9.06 -4.39
N GLY A 42 0.14 8.61 -4.48
CA GLY A 42 0.51 7.28 -4.96
C GLY A 42 0.68 6.25 -3.85
N GLN A 43 0.54 6.65 -2.59
CA GLN A 43 0.81 5.81 -1.44
C GLN A 43 -0.44 5.05 -1.00
N THR A 44 -0.26 3.76 -0.72
CA THR A 44 -1.29 2.96 -0.04
C THR A 44 -0.70 2.26 1.16
N TYR A 45 -1.38 2.42 2.31
CA TYR A 45 -1.05 1.74 3.56
C TYR A 45 -1.98 0.57 3.77
N TRP A 46 -1.42 -0.60 4.11
CA TRP A 46 -2.14 -1.86 4.09
C TRP A 46 -2.11 -2.55 5.44
N LEU A 47 -3.27 -2.93 5.94
CA LEU A 47 -3.40 -3.91 7.00
C LEU A 47 -3.46 -5.30 6.38
N SER A 48 -2.32 -6.00 6.39
CA SER A 48 -2.17 -7.35 5.86
C SER A 48 -2.39 -8.39 6.96
N VAL A 49 -3.43 -9.18 6.82
CA VAL A 49 -3.93 -10.15 7.79
C VAL A 49 -3.53 -11.56 7.36
N ASN A 50 -2.79 -12.27 8.20
CA ASN A 50 -2.40 -13.64 7.93
C ASN A 50 -3.51 -14.62 8.32
N LEU A 51 -4.16 -15.21 7.31
CA LEU A 51 -5.31 -16.09 7.50
C LEU A 51 -4.94 -17.34 8.31
N HIS A 52 -3.81 -17.97 8.00
CA HIS A 52 -3.37 -19.19 8.68
C HIS A 52 -3.13 -18.97 10.19
N SER A 53 -2.64 -17.80 10.61
CA SER A 53 -2.46 -17.48 12.04
C SER A 53 -3.78 -17.40 12.81
N PHE A 54 -4.90 -17.08 12.16
CA PHE A 54 -6.23 -17.14 12.78
C PHE A 54 -6.87 -18.52 12.67
N PHE A 55 -6.62 -19.25 11.58
CA PHE A 55 -7.20 -20.57 11.31
C PHE A 55 -6.09 -21.62 11.17
N LYS A 56 -5.45 -21.98 12.30
CA LYS A 56 -4.24 -22.83 12.32
C LYS A 56 -4.46 -24.26 11.79
N GLU A 57 -5.70 -24.75 11.86
CA GLU A 57 -6.09 -26.07 11.36
C GLU A 57 -6.51 -26.06 9.88
N SER A 58 -6.53 -24.88 9.23
CA SER A 58 -6.87 -24.78 7.81
C SER A 58 -5.70 -25.15 6.90
N GLU A 59 -6.03 -25.56 5.68
CA GLU A 59 -5.05 -25.80 4.61
C GLU A 59 -4.53 -24.50 3.94
N VAL A 60 -4.91 -23.33 4.47
CA VAL A 60 -4.48 -22.05 3.91
C VAL A 60 -2.95 -21.94 4.03
N PRO A 61 -2.24 -21.60 2.93
CA PRO A 61 -0.79 -21.46 2.96
C PRO A 61 -0.35 -20.44 4.00
N LYS A 62 0.71 -20.77 4.76
CA LYS A 62 1.22 -19.91 5.85
C LYS A 62 1.62 -18.51 5.39
N TRP A 63 1.99 -18.36 4.12
CA TRP A 63 2.42 -17.09 3.52
C TRP A 63 1.25 -16.27 2.94
N LEU A 64 0.04 -16.83 2.81
CA LEU A 64 -1.08 -16.13 2.18
C LEU A 64 -1.79 -15.21 3.18
N ASN A 65 -1.95 -13.95 2.77
CA ASN A 65 -2.63 -12.91 3.52
C ASN A 65 -3.79 -12.32 2.71
N VAL A 66 -4.70 -11.68 3.44
CA VAL A 66 -5.70 -10.76 2.90
C VAL A 66 -5.34 -9.37 3.39
N ALA A 67 -5.42 -8.37 2.52
CA ALA A 67 -4.98 -7.01 2.81
C ALA A 67 -6.09 -5.98 2.58
N PHE A 68 -6.26 -5.09 3.57
CA PHE A 68 -7.14 -3.93 3.49
C PHE A 68 -6.28 -2.67 3.37
N GLY A 69 -6.43 -1.93 2.28
CA GLY A 69 -5.63 -0.76 1.98
C GLY A 69 -6.40 0.53 2.19
N TYR A 70 -5.66 1.59 2.53
CA TYR A 70 -6.15 2.95 2.57
C TYR A 70 -5.16 3.86 1.87
N GLY A 71 -5.67 4.65 0.92
CA GLY A 71 -4.94 5.66 0.17
C GLY A 71 -5.81 6.89 -0.04
N ALA A 72 -5.23 7.90 -0.66
CA ALA A 72 -5.96 9.09 -1.06
C ALA A 72 -5.31 9.69 -2.29
N GLU A 73 -6.09 10.36 -3.13
CA GLU A 73 -5.65 10.90 -4.42
C GLU A 73 -6.24 12.31 -4.63
N GLY A 74 -5.66 13.08 -5.56
CA GLY A 74 -6.17 14.38 -5.96
C GLY A 74 -5.83 15.51 -4.99
N MET A 75 -4.73 15.36 -4.27
CA MET A 75 -4.26 16.29 -3.25
C MET A 75 -2.90 16.87 -3.66
N LEU A 76 -2.89 18.11 -4.16
CA LEU A 76 -1.68 18.83 -4.60
C LEU A 76 -1.08 19.69 -3.49
N THR A 77 -1.92 20.33 -2.69
CA THR A 77 -1.55 21.09 -1.50
C THR A 77 -2.43 20.71 -0.30
N GLY A 78 -2.03 21.20 0.88
CA GLY A 78 -2.71 20.88 2.15
C GLY A 78 -4.07 21.57 2.26
N GLU A 79 -4.17 22.78 1.72
CA GLU A 79 -5.38 23.60 1.64
C GLU A 79 -5.72 23.91 0.18
N ASN A 80 -6.76 24.70 -0.12
CA ASN A 80 -7.00 25.14 -1.49
C ASN A 80 -6.13 26.39 -1.76
N GLU A 81 -4.89 26.15 -2.15
CA GLU A 81 -3.90 27.20 -2.40
C GLU A 81 -3.53 27.24 -3.89
N SER A 82 -2.98 28.37 -4.33
CA SER A 82 -2.39 28.47 -5.66
C SER A 82 -1.08 27.69 -5.72
N VAL A 83 -0.94 26.79 -6.69
CA VAL A 83 0.36 26.22 -7.07
C VAL A 83 0.80 26.93 -8.34
N ASN A 84 2.03 27.45 -8.36
CA ASN A 84 2.56 28.21 -9.51
C ASN A 84 1.63 29.35 -9.98
N ASN A 85 1.07 30.12 -9.03
CA ASN A 85 0.14 31.23 -9.27
C ASN A 85 -1.22 30.87 -9.89
N ASN A 86 -1.55 29.58 -10.05
CA ASN A 86 -2.87 29.13 -10.49
C ASN A 86 -3.66 28.54 -9.33
N LEU A 87 -4.90 29.00 -9.14
CA LEU A 87 -5.86 28.36 -8.24
C LEU A 87 -6.17 26.95 -8.76
N ILE A 88 -5.71 25.93 -8.04
CA ILE A 88 -5.99 24.55 -8.43
C ILE A 88 -7.21 24.04 -7.68
N THR A 89 -8.21 23.59 -8.43
CA THR A 89 -9.31 22.82 -7.86
C THR A 89 -8.84 21.39 -7.64
N GLN A 90 -8.78 20.98 -6.39
CA GLN A 90 -8.35 19.64 -6.00
C GLN A 90 -9.54 18.68 -5.90
N ASP A 91 -9.53 17.63 -6.72
CA ASP A 91 -10.49 16.53 -6.60
C ASP A 91 -10.02 15.53 -5.53
N ARG A 92 -10.09 15.92 -4.26
CA ARG A 92 -9.60 15.07 -3.15
C ARG A 92 -10.51 13.85 -2.97
N ARG A 93 -9.92 12.66 -2.99
CA ARG A 93 -10.66 11.39 -2.89
C ARG A 93 -9.96 10.43 -1.94
N ARG A 94 -10.73 9.74 -1.11
CA ARG A 94 -10.24 8.61 -0.32
C ARG A 94 -10.44 7.32 -1.11
N GLN A 95 -9.49 6.42 -0.95
CA GLN A 95 -9.49 5.12 -1.61
C GLN A 95 -9.37 4.04 -0.56
N PHE A 96 -10.29 3.08 -0.61
CA PHE A 96 -10.25 1.88 0.20
C PHE A 96 -9.97 0.69 -0.71
N TYR A 97 -9.11 -0.21 -0.28
CA TYR A 97 -8.69 -1.33 -1.12
C TYR A 97 -8.89 -2.66 -0.41
N PHE A 98 -9.19 -3.68 -1.19
CA PHE A 98 -9.19 -5.07 -0.79
C PHE A 98 -8.33 -5.89 -1.75
N SER A 99 -7.37 -6.63 -1.24
CA SER A 99 -6.38 -7.36 -2.04
C SER A 99 -5.93 -8.64 -1.36
N LEU A 100 -5.31 -9.55 -2.11
CA LEU A 100 -4.49 -10.61 -1.55
C LEU A 100 -3.07 -10.10 -1.31
N ASP A 101 -2.34 -10.73 -0.39
CA ASP A 101 -0.95 -10.37 -0.12
C ASP A 101 -0.12 -11.60 0.25
N VAL A 102 1.20 -11.46 0.17
CA VAL A 102 2.16 -12.50 0.53
C VAL A 102 2.98 -12.02 1.72
N ASP A 103 2.94 -12.76 2.82
CA ASP A 103 3.84 -12.60 3.94
C ASP A 103 5.21 -13.21 3.58
N LEU A 104 6.11 -12.37 3.04
CA LEU A 104 7.44 -12.77 2.62
C LEU A 104 8.22 -13.41 3.78
N SER A 105 8.03 -12.91 5.01
CA SER A 105 8.72 -13.43 6.21
C SER A 105 8.37 -14.89 6.53
N ARG A 106 7.28 -15.41 5.97
CA ARG A 106 6.81 -16.79 6.15
C ARG A 106 7.15 -17.73 4.99
N ILE A 107 7.86 -17.23 3.97
CA ILE A 107 8.37 -18.07 2.88
C ILE A 107 9.48 -18.99 3.41
N GLN A 108 9.35 -20.29 3.17
CA GLN A 108 10.33 -21.28 3.60
C GLN A 108 11.55 -21.28 2.67
N THR A 109 12.72 -20.98 3.22
CA THR A 109 14.00 -21.03 2.49
C THR A 109 15.11 -21.56 3.40
N LYS A 110 16.09 -22.25 2.80
CA LYS A 110 17.28 -22.76 3.50
C LYS A 110 18.36 -21.68 3.67
N SER A 111 18.31 -20.60 2.89
CA SER A 111 19.31 -19.54 2.92
C SER A 111 18.99 -18.52 4.00
N HIS A 112 19.93 -18.32 4.93
CA HIS A 112 19.80 -17.28 5.96
C HIS A 112 19.75 -15.87 5.33
N PHE A 113 20.53 -15.65 4.26
CA PHE A 113 20.52 -14.38 3.54
C PHE A 113 19.14 -14.07 2.95
N LEU A 114 18.53 -15.02 2.24
CA LEU A 114 17.19 -14.83 1.65
C LEU A 114 16.13 -14.64 2.73
N LYS A 115 16.24 -15.35 3.85
CA LYS A 115 15.33 -15.18 4.99
C LYS A 115 15.38 -13.74 5.54
N THR A 116 16.56 -13.15 5.65
CA THR A 116 16.73 -11.75 6.06
C THR A 116 16.12 -10.80 5.03
N ILE A 117 16.42 -10.98 3.75
CA ILE A 117 15.85 -10.17 2.66
C ILE A 117 14.33 -10.20 2.71
N PHE A 118 13.72 -11.38 2.78
CA PHE A 118 12.26 -11.51 2.86
C PHE A 118 11.68 -10.84 4.10
N SER A 119 12.35 -10.89 5.25
CA SER A 119 11.90 -10.21 6.46
C SER A 119 11.94 -8.68 6.31
N ILE A 120 12.99 -8.12 5.70
CA ILE A 120 13.14 -6.68 5.51
C ILE A 120 12.11 -6.17 4.50
N PHE A 121 11.99 -6.83 3.36
CA PHE A 121 11.08 -6.40 2.29
C PHE A 121 9.61 -6.74 2.56
N ASN A 122 9.28 -7.48 3.63
CA ASN A 122 7.89 -7.75 3.99
C ASN A 122 7.10 -6.49 4.35
N VAL A 123 7.76 -5.36 4.65
CA VAL A 123 7.09 -4.07 4.83
C VAL A 123 6.48 -3.54 3.53
N LEU A 124 7.00 -3.97 2.37
CA LEU A 124 6.44 -3.63 1.07
C LEU A 124 5.36 -4.65 0.72
N LYS A 125 4.21 -4.16 0.25
CA LYS A 125 3.17 -5.04 -0.28
C LYS A 125 3.60 -5.61 -1.62
N VAL A 126 3.21 -6.86 -1.89
CA VAL A 126 3.47 -7.51 -3.18
C VAL A 126 2.34 -7.18 -4.18
N PRO A 127 2.67 -6.96 -5.48
CA PRO A 127 1.74 -6.95 -6.62
C PRO A 127 0.71 -8.06 -6.64
N PHE A 128 -0.56 -7.68 -6.45
CA PHE A 128 -1.71 -8.58 -6.50
C PHE A 128 -2.97 -7.90 -7.08
N PRO A 129 -3.92 -8.71 -7.60
CA PRO A 129 -5.24 -8.23 -7.94
C PRO A 129 -5.91 -7.53 -6.76
N THR A 130 -6.57 -6.41 -7.04
CA THR A 130 -7.10 -5.52 -6.00
C THR A 130 -8.42 -4.93 -6.45
N VAL A 131 -9.37 -4.86 -5.52
CA VAL A 131 -10.60 -4.08 -5.67
C VAL A 131 -10.41 -2.78 -4.93
N GLU A 132 -10.50 -1.67 -5.64
CA GLU A 132 -10.57 -0.32 -5.09
C GLU A 132 -12.02 0.09 -4.92
N PHE A 133 -12.31 0.82 -3.85
CA PHE A 133 -13.57 1.50 -3.61
C PHE A 133 -13.31 2.97 -3.31
N THR A 134 -14.01 3.85 -4.02
CA THR A 134 -14.00 5.30 -3.79
C THR A 134 -15.41 5.84 -3.69
N GLU A 135 -15.60 6.93 -2.95
CA GLU A 135 -16.90 7.59 -2.83
C GLU A 135 -17.44 8.08 -4.18
N LYS A 136 -16.55 8.55 -5.07
CA LYS A 136 -16.93 9.14 -6.36
C LYS A 136 -17.12 8.11 -7.48
N ASN A 137 -16.24 7.11 -7.58
CA ASN A 137 -16.23 6.17 -8.72
C ASN A 137 -16.76 4.78 -8.37
N GLY A 138 -17.15 4.53 -7.11
CA GLY A 138 -17.59 3.22 -6.66
C GLY A 138 -16.45 2.19 -6.70
N PHE A 139 -16.77 0.98 -7.14
CA PHE A 139 -15.83 -0.14 -7.23
C PHE A 139 -15.03 -0.14 -8.54
N ARG A 140 -13.72 -0.33 -8.45
CA ARG A 140 -12.82 -0.54 -9.59
C ARG A 140 -11.95 -1.76 -9.35
N PHE A 141 -11.82 -2.61 -10.37
CA PHE A 141 -10.95 -3.78 -10.32
C PHE A 141 -9.61 -3.48 -10.99
N HIS A 142 -8.54 -3.87 -10.33
CA HIS A 142 -7.16 -3.81 -10.81
C HIS A 142 -6.64 -5.24 -10.91
N GLY A 143 -6.27 -5.68 -12.12
CA GLY A 143 -5.71 -7.02 -12.32
C GLY A 143 -4.39 -7.21 -11.58
N ILE A 144 -3.56 -6.18 -11.56
CA ILE A 144 -2.36 -6.04 -10.73
C ILE A 144 -2.37 -4.58 -10.28
N TYR A 145 -2.32 -4.32 -8.96
CA TYR A 145 -2.37 -2.97 -8.43
C TYR A 145 -1.06 -2.56 -7.81
N PHE A 146 -0.24 -1.85 -8.58
CA PHE A 146 0.91 -1.02 -8.20
C PHE A 146 0.98 0.11 -9.23
#